data_AF-A0A942YV86-F1
#
_entry.id   AF-A0A942YV86-F1
#
_cell.length_a   1.000
_cell.length_b   1.000
_cell.length_c   1.000
_cell.angle_alpha   90.00
_cell.angle_beta   90.00
_cell.angle_gamma   90.00
#
_symmetry.space_group_name_H-M   'P 1'
#
loop_
_entity.id
_entity.type
_entity.pdbx_description
1 polymer ?
#
loop_
_entity_poly.entity_id
_entity_poly.type
_entity_poly.pdbx_seq_one_letter_code
_entity_poly.pdbx_strand_id
1 'polypeptide(L)'
;MTLEKIVKVLGFIAFLGGIARMGMTPSGLIWGSDSTPELIFAFAASILMAISSMALFMSQSRQTGVFGFISGLILSAGNLMLSATFYGLFAYGGYPKDGLFVNLANSLSYGGLLFATVILMIVTFRAKVFPRWYAIVFLLMLVCLGLPFLGDFFAFFWGLTYVLMGYSIFTGKGISVVTVKKEEISL
;
A
#
# COMPACT_ATOMS: atom_id res chain seq x y z
N MET A 1 18.48 15.07 -8.86
CA MET A 1 17.36 15.10 -7.90
C MET A 1 17.85 14.48 -6.59
N THR A 2 17.72 15.14 -5.44
CA THR A 2 18.18 14.56 -4.16
C THR A 2 17.24 13.44 -3.71
N LEU A 3 17.77 12.42 -3.03
CA LEU A 3 17.00 11.27 -2.54
C LEU A 3 15.74 11.69 -1.76
N GLU A 4 15.86 12.71 -0.93
CA GLU A 4 14.75 13.28 -0.15
C GLU A 4 13.60 13.78 -1.04
N LYS A 5 13.92 14.44 -2.16
CA LYS A 5 12.92 14.94 -3.12
C LYS A 5 12.22 13.77 -3.82
N ILE A 6 12.94 12.69 -4.11
CA ILE A 6 12.34 11.45 -4.67
C ILE A 6 11.34 10.86 -3.68
N VAL A 7 11.75 10.70 -2.42
CA VAL A 7 10.90 10.12 -1.36
C VAL A 7 9.64 10.95 -1.15
N LYS A 8 9.74 12.28 -1.15
CA LYS A 8 8.57 13.18 -1.07
C LYS A 8 7.61 13.00 -2.25
N VAL A 9 8.13 12.95 -3.47
CA VAL A 9 7.31 12.72 -4.68
C VAL A 9 6.62 11.36 -4.62
N LEU A 10 7.35 10.30 -4.26
CA LEU A 10 6.76 8.97 -4.11
C LEU A 10 5.73 8.92 -2.96
N GLY A 11 5.95 9.67 -1.88
CA GLY A 11 4.95 9.86 -0.81
C GLY A 11 3.67 10.54 -1.30
N PHE A 12 3.78 11.54 -2.18
CA PHE A 12 2.62 12.14 -2.83
C PHE A 12 1.89 11.15 -3.75
N ILE A 13 2.63 10.32 -4.50
CA ILE A 13 2.05 9.25 -5.32
C ILE A 13 1.35 8.21 -4.43
N ALA A 14 1.92 7.85 -3.26
CA ALA A 14 1.26 6.98 -2.29
C ALA A 14 -0.05 7.59 -1.79
N PHE A 15 -0.04 8.89 -1.48
CA PHE A 15 -1.24 9.61 -1.06
C PHE A 15 -2.34 9.55 -2.12
N LEU A 16 -2.01 9.84 -3.39
CA LEU A 16 -2.97 9.75 -4.50
C LEU A 16 -3.45 8.31 -4.74
N GLY A 17 -2.54 7.33 -4.67
CA GLY A 17 -2.88 5.91 -4.78
C GLY A 17 -3.81 5.44 -3.67
N GLY A 18 -3.60 5.94 -2.45
CA GLY A 18 -4.47 5.69 -1.31
C GLY A 18 -5.88 6.27 -1.52
N ILE A 19 -5.99 7.49 -2.04
CA ILE A 19 -7.30 8.09 -2.39
C ILE A 19 -7.99 7.25 -3.45
N ALA A 20 -7.28 6.87 -4.52
CA ALA A 20 -7.84 6.03 -5.57
C ALA A 20 -8.33 4.68 -5.00
N ARG A 21 -7.57 4.07 -4.09
CA ARG A 21 -7.95 2.81 -3.44
C ARG A 21 -9.18 2.98 -2.55
N MET A 22 -9.26 4.07 -1.79
CA MET A 22 -10.46 4.42 -1.02
C MET A 22 -11.68 4.63 -1.90
N GLY A 23 -11.49 5.09 -3.14
CA GLY A 23 -12.55 5.27 -4.14
C GLY A 23 -13.23 3.99 -4.61
N MET A 24 -12.58 2.82 -4.44
CA MET A 24 -13.19 1.52 -4.75
C MET A 24 -14.42 1.25 -3.90
N THR A 25 -14.35 1.47 -2.58
CA THR A 25 -15.44 1.16 -1.66
C THR A 25 -16.74 1.94 -1.98
N PRO A 26 -16.75 3.28 -2.10
CA PRO A 26 -17.98 4.00 -2.43
C PRO A 26 -18.45 3.69 -3.85
N SER A 27 -17.56 3.38 -4.80
CA SER A 27 -18.00 3.00 -6.15
C SER A 27 -18.67 1.62 -6.16
N GLY A 28 -18.12 0.64 -5.45
CA GLY A 28 -18.77 -0.67 -5.26
C GLY A 28 -20.10 -0.57 -4.52
N LEU A 29 -20.21 0.30 -3.51
CA LEU A 29 -21.46 0.51 -2.77
C LEU A 29 -22.56 1.21 -3.59
N ILE A 30 -22.20 2.09 -4.53
CA ILE A 30 -23.18 2.84 -5.34
C ILE A 30 -23.55 2.08 -6.63
N TRP A 31 -22.57 1.47 -7.32
CA TRP A 31 -22.77 0.82 -8.62
C TRP A 31 -22.76 -0.71 -8.57
N GLY A 32 -22.54 -1.30 -7.40
CA GLY A 32 -22.43 -2.75 -7.21
C GLY A 32 -20.98 -3.26 -7.31
N SER A 33 -20.75 -4.43 -6.72
CA SER A 33 -19.46 -5.14 -6.76
C SER A 33 -19.04 -5.46 -8.19
N ASP A 34 -17.75 -5.33 -8.48
CA ASP A 34 -17.15 -5.52 -9.81
C ASP A 34 -17.70 -4.56 -10.88
N SER A 35 -18.25 -3.42 -10.46
CA SER A 35 -18.69 -2.40 -11.40
C SER A 35 -17.50 -1.72 -12.10
N THR A 36 -17.68 -1.25 -13.34
CA THR A 36 -16.63 -0.56 -14.10
C THR A 36 -15.97 0.59 -13.32
N PRO A 37 -16.71 1.46 -12.60
CA PRO A 37 -16.10 2.51 -11.80
C PRO A 37 -15.19 1.98 -10.68
N GLU A 38 -15.62 0.92 -9.98
CA GLU A 38 -14.82 0.27 -8.93
C GLU A 38 -13.51 -0.27 -9.48
N LEU A 39 -13.57 -0.96 -10.61
CA LEU A 39 -12.41 -1.56 -11.26
C LEU A 39 -11.42 -0.50 -11.78
N ILE A 40 -11.91 0.65 -12.26
CA ILE A 40 -11.05 1.76 -12.69
C ILE A 40 -10.28 2.33 -11.50
N PHE A 41 -10.97 2.55 -10.36
CA PHE A 41 -10.31 2.96 -9.13
C PHE A 41 -9.29 1.92 -8.66
N ALA A 42 -9.64 0.63 -8.73
CA ALA A 42 -8.77 -0.47 -8.35
C ALA A 42 -7.50 -0.54 -9.21
N PHE A 43 -7.64 -0.35 -10.51
CA PHE A 43 -6.54 -0.32 -11.46
C PHE A 43 -5.61 0.88 -11.21
N ALA A 44 -6.17 2.09 -11.15
CA ALA A 44 -5.40 3.30 -10.89
C ALA A 44 -4.67 3.23 -9.54
N ALA A 45 -5.36 2.78 -8.49
CA ALA A 45 -4.78 2.55 -7.18
C ALA A 45 -3.60 1.59 -7.24
N SER A 46 -3.77 0.45 -7.90
CA SER A 46 -2.74 -0.60 -7.97
C SER A 46 -1.46 -0.09 -8.66
N ILE A 47 -1.56 0.70 -9.73
CA ILE A 47 -0.39 1.30 -10.38
C ILE A 47 0.32 2.30 -9.45
N LEU A 48 -0.43 3.23 -8.88
CA LEU A 48 0.13 4.29 -8.03
C LEU A 48 0.76 3.69 -6.76
N MET A 49 0.08 2.74 -6.13
CA MET A 49 0.56 2.04 -4.95
C MET A 49 1.76 1.15 -5.28
N ALA A 50 1.82 0.51 -6.45
CA ALA A 50 2.99 -0.24 -6.88
C ALA A 50 4.25 0.63 -6.92
N ILE A 51 4.16 1.79 -7.59
CA ILE A 51 5.27 2.73 -7.75
C ILE A 51 5.70 3.32 -6.39
N SER A 52 4.74 3.59 -5.51
CA SER A 52 4.97 4.34 -4.28
C SER A 52 5.22 3.48 -3.03
N SER A 53 4.98 2.17 -3.07
CA SER A 53 5.20 1.26 -1.93
C SER A 53 6.63 1.31 -1.38
N MET A 54 7.61 1.58 -2.25
CA MET A 54 9.01 1.73 -1.82
C MET A 54 9.26 2.99 -0.98
N ALA A 55 8.45 4.04 -1.15
CA ALA A 55 8.53 5.25 -0.32
C ALA A 55 8.23 4.96 1.15
N LEU A 56 7.28 4.05 1.39
CA LEU A 56 6.91 3.62 2.74
C LEU A 56 8.14 3.02 3.44
N PHE A 57 8.90 2.16 2.75
CA PHE A 57 10.18 1.66 3.26
C PHE A 57 11.23 2.77 3.41
N MET A 58 11.48 3.55 2.35
CA MET A 58 12.58 4.54 2.34
C MET A 58 12.46 5.53 3.50
N SER A 59 11.24 5.91 3.86
CA SER A 59 10.94 6.84 4.96
C SER A 59 11.33 6.32 6.35
N GLN A 60 11.41 5.00 6.52
CA GLN A 60 11.73 4.32 7.79
C GLN A 60 12.90 3.34 7.67
N SER A 61 13.66 3.43 6.58
CA SER A 61 14.67 2.45 6.15
C SER A 61 15.76 2.21 7.20
N ARG A 62 16.14 3.26 7.94
CA ARG A 62 17.13 3.19 9.03
C ARG A 62 16.69 2.31 10.19
N GLN A 63 15.38 2.22 10.46
CA GLN A 63 14.84 1.50 11.61
C GLN A 63 14.26 0.14 11.23
N THR A 64 13.80 -0.04 9.99
CA THR A 64 13.13 -1.28 9.57
C THR A 64 14.06 -2.29 8.90
N GLY A 65 15.23 -1.86 8.42
CA GLY A 65 16.23 -2.73 7.80
C GLY A 65 15.67 -3.61 6.68
N VAL A 66 16.17 -4.84 6.60
CA VAL A 66 15.86 -5.80 5.51
C VAL A 66 14.37 -6.18 5.46
N PHE A 67 13.70 -6.30 6.62
CA PHE A 67 12.27 -6.66 6.64
C PHE A 67 11.38 -5.54 6.05
N GLY A 68 11.72 -4.27 6.30
CA GLY A 68 11.07 -3.14 5.64
C GLY A 68 11.29 -3.14 4.13
N PHE A 69 12.49 -3.50 3.69
CA PHE A 69 12.81 -3.58 2.26
C PHE A 69 12.05 -4.72 1.56
N ILE A 70 12.06 -5.92 2.13
CA ILE A 70 11.34 -7.09 1.60
C ILE A 70 9.84 -6.81 1.51
N SER A 71 9.24 -6.25 2.57
CA SER A 71 7.81 -5.88 2.55
C SER A 71 7.51 -4.84 1.47
N GLY A 72 8.32 -3.81 1.31
CA GLY A 72 8.18 -2.82 0.24
C GLY A 72 8.24 -3.43 -1.17
N LEU A 73 9.15 -4.39 -1.40
CA LEU A 73 9.27 -5.10 -2.68
C LEU A 73 8.05 -5.98 -2.97
N ILE A 74 7.62 -6.78 -2.00
CA ILE A 74 6.46 -7.67 -2.17
C ILE A 74 5.19 -6.83 -2.37
N LEU A 75 5.04 -5.71 -1.66
CA LEU A 75 3.91 -4.78 -1.86
C LEU A 75 3.92 -4.17 -3.27
N SER A 76 5.08 -3.76 -3.75
CA SER A 76 5.21 -3.20 -5.10
C SER A 76 4.86 -4.25 -6.16
N ALA A 77 5.45 -5.45 -6.07
CA ALA A 77 5.18 -6.56 -6.99
C ALA A 77 3.72 -7.01 -6.94
N GLY A 78 3.14 -7.16 -5.76
CA GLY A 78 1.75 -7.57 -5.59
C GLY A 78 0.77 -6.55 -6.17
N ASN A 79 1.02 -5.25 -5.99
CA ASN A 79 0.21 -4.21 -6.62
C ASN A 79 0.36 -4.18 -8.16
N LEU A 80 1.55 -4.49 -8.70
CA LEU A 80 1.71 -4.69 -10.15
C LEU A 80 0.90 -5.89 -10.66
N MET A 81 0.88 -7.00 -9.92
CA MET A 81 0.07 -8.16 -10.27
C MET A 81 -1.42 -7.85 -10.24
N LEU A 82 -1.91 -7.12 -9.23
CA LEU A 82 -3.29 -6.63 -9.20
C LEU A 82 -3.61 -5.74 -10.41
N SER A 83 -2.71 -4.81 -10.74
CA SER A 83 -2.86 -3.97 -11.94
C SER A 83 -2.95 -4.80 -13.21
N ALA A 84 -2.16 -5.87 -13.32
CA ALA A 84 -2.21 -6.78 -14.48
C ALA A 84 -3.55 -7.53 -14.55
N THR A 85 -4.11 -7.97 -13.41
CA THR A 85 -5.43 -8.60 -13.35
C THR A 85 -6.53 -7.67 -13.82
N PHE A 86 -6.57 -6.42 -13.32
CA PHE A 86 -7.58 -5.45 -13.75
C PHE A 86 -7.40 -5.03 -15.21
N TYR A 87 -6.16 -4.89 -15.69
CA TYR A 87 -5.90 -4.67 -17.10
C TYR A 87 -6.42 -5.82 -17.97
N GLY A 88 -6.16 -7.06 -17.56
CA GLY A 88 -6.64 -8.25 -18.25
C GLY A 88 -8.17 -8.30 -18.32
N LEU A 89 -8.85 -7.93 -17.24
CA LEU A 89 -10.30 -7.81 -17.20
C LEU A 89 -10.82 -6.79 -18.22
N PHE A 90 -10.20 -5.60 -18.32
CA PHE A 90 -10.59 -4.59 -19.31
C PHE A 90 -10.26 -4.99 -20.76
N ALA A 91 -9.11 -5.62 -20.98
CA ALA A 91 -8.65 -5.97 -22.32
C ALA A 91 -9.36 -7.19 -22.91
N TYR A 92 -9.70 -8.17 -22.06
CA TYR A 92 -10.24 -9.47 -22.48
C TYR A 92 -11.68 -9.71 -22.03
N GLY A 93 -12.29 -8.79 -21.29
CA GLY A 93 -13.70 -8.82 -20.90
C GLY A 93 -14.05 -9.87 -19.84
N GLY A 94 -13.06 -10.44 -19.15
CA GLY A 94 -13.29 -11.44 -18.12
C GLY A 94 -12.06 -11.71 -17.27
N TYR A 95 -12.30 -12.26 -16.09
CA TYR A 95 -11.24 -12.76 -15.22
C TYR A 95 -10.56 -14.00 -15.83
N PRO A 96 -9.26 -14.23 -15.54
CA PRO A 96 -8.58 -15.43 -15.98
C PRO A 96 -9.31 -16.68 -15.46
N LYS A 97 -9.48 -17.70 -16.31
CA LYS A 97 -10.12 -18.95 -15.92
C LYS A 97 -9.30 -19.66 -14.86
N ASP A 98 -9.98 -20.25 -13.87
CA ASP A 98 -9.34 -21.02 -12.81
C ASP A 98 -8.47 -22.14 -13.38
N GLY A 99 -7.29 -22.28 -12.78
CA GLY A 99 -6.29 -23.27 -13.17
C GLY A 99 -5.12 -23.24 -12.20
N LEU A 100 -4.29 -24.28 -12.19
CA LEU A 100 -3.19 -24.40 -11.22
C LEU A 100 -2.26 -23.19 -11.23
N PHE A 101 -1.93 -22.67 -12.42
CA PHE A 101 -1.11 -21.48 -12.58
C PHE A 101 -1.80 -20.20 -12.05
N VAL A 102 -3.09 -20.00 -12.38
CA VAL A 102 -3.87 -18.83 -11.97
C VAL A 102 -4.08 -18.84 -10.46
N ASN A 103 -4.39 -19.99 -9.86
CA ASN A 103 -4.58 -20.14 -8.42
C ASN A 103 -3.28 -19.87 -7.66
N LEU A 104 -2.14 -20.37 -8.17
CA LEU A 104 -0.83 -20.11 -7.59
C LEU A 104 -0.47 -18.61 -7.69
N ALA A 105 -0.68 -18.01 -8.85
CA ALA A 105 -0.42 -16.58 -9.08
C ALA A 105 -1.30 -15.68 -8.20
N ASN A 106 -2.59 -15.99 -8.06
CA ASN A 106 -3.53 -15.28 -7.20
C ASN A 106 -3.16 -15.42 -5.72
N SER A 107 -2.78 -16.64 -5.29
CA SER A 107 -2.35 -16.90 -3.92
C SER A 107 -1.06 -16.16 -3.58
N LEU A 108 -0.09 -16.13 -4.50
CA LEU A 108 1.14 -15.36 -4.34
C LEU A 108 0.88 -13.85 -4.35
N SER A 109 -0.05 -13.37 -5.18
CA SER A 109 -0.42 -11.94 -5.25
C SER A 109 -1.09 -11.49 -3.97
N TYR A 110 -2.29 -12.01 -3.67
CA TYR A 110 -3.07 -11.59 -2.51
C TYR A 110 -2.43 -12.04 -1.20
N GLY A 111 -2.03 -13.32 -1.11
CA GLY A 111 -1.38 -13.84 0.09
C GLY A 111 -0.04 -13.15 0.35
N GLY A 112 0.76 -12.90 -0.69
CA GLY A 112 2.01 -12.14 -0.59
C GLY A 112 1.78 -10.69 -0.16
N LEU A 113 0.78 -10.00 -0.72
CA LEU A 113 0.39 -8.64 -0.33
C LEU A 113 0.00 -8.57 1.14
N LEU A 114 -0.85 -9.48 1.60
CA LEU A 114 -1.30 -9.52 2.99
C LEU A 114 -0.13 -9.81 3.94
N PHE A 115 0.69 -10.80 3.61
CA PHE A 115 1.88 -11.13 4.38
C PHE A 115 2.86 -9.95 4.46
N ALA A 116 3.13 -9.29 3.34
CA ALA A 116 3.98 -8.10 3.29
C ALA A 116 3.39 -6.94 4.07
N THR A 117 2.07 -6.79 4.07
CA THR A 117 1.37 -5.76 4.86
C THR A 117 1.50 -6.03 6.36
N VAL A 118 1.38 -7.29 6.79
CA VAL A 118 1.61 -7.68 8.18
C VAL A 118 3.04 -7.37 8.60
N ILE A 119 4.02 -7.73 7.78
CA ILE A 119 5.43 -7.38 8.04
C ILE A 119 5.58 -5.87 8.14
N LEU A 120 5.05 -5.12 7.17
CA LEU A 120 5.16 -3.66 7.12
C LEU A 120 4.54 -3.03 8.39
N MET A 121 3.36 -3.47 8.80
CA MET A 121 2.70 -3.01 10.02
C MET A 121 3.59 -3.22 11.25
N ILE A 122 4.15 -4.42 11.43
CA ILE A 122 5.01 -4.75 12.57
C ILE A 122 6.27 -3.88 12.56
N VAL A 123 6.95 -3.76 11.42
CA VAL A 123 8.19 -2.98 11.35
C VAL A 123 7.92 -1.48 11.49
N THR A 124 6.82 -0.95 10.95
CA THR A 124 6.39 0.44 11.12
C THR A 124 6.07 0.75 12.58
N PHE A 125 5.37 -0.15 13.27
CA PHE A 125 5.10 -0.01 14.71
C PHE A 125 6.40 0.01 15.54
N ARG A 126 7.35 -0.87 15.23
CA ARG A 126 8.64 -0.94 15.92
C ARG A 126 9.58 0.23 15.60
N ALA A 127 9.53 0.73 14.37
CA ALA A 127 10.38 1.81 13.89
C ALA A 127 10.10 3.15 14.59
N LYS A 128 8.87 3.36 15.07
CA LYS A 128 8.42 4.60 15.74
C LYS A 128 8.66 5.87 14.90
N VAL A 129 8.78 5.72 13.57
CA VAL A 129 8.93 6.83 12.62
C VAL A 129 7.58 7.50 12.40
N PHE A 130 6.52 6.69 12.27
CA PHE A 130 5.14 7.15 12.14
C PHE A 130 4.40 7.08 13.48
N PRO A 131 3.28 7.81 13.63
CA PRO A 131 2.40 7.68 14.79
C PRO A 131 1.93 6.23 14.95
N ARG A 132 1.96 5.71 16.18
CA ARG A 132 1.62 4.28 16.44
C ARG A 132 0.20 3.92 16.03
N TRP A 133 -0.72 4.88 16.01
CA TRP A 133 -2.08 4.66 15.58
C TRP A 133 -2.19 4.30 14.08
N TYR A 134 -1.18 4.58 13.25
CA TYR A 134 -1.16 4.10 11.86
C TYR A 134 -1.17 2.57 11.79
N ALA A 135 -0.55 1.89 12.75
CA ALA A 135 -0.62 0.43 12.86
C ALA A 135 -2.05 -0.07 13.19
N ILE A 136 -2.87 0.74 13.88
CA ILE A 136 -4.28 0.43 14.12
C ILE A 136 -5.05 0.46 12.81
N VAL A 137 -4.75 1.39 11.89
CA VAL A 137 -5.37 1.44 10.57
C VAL A 137 -5.01 0.20 9.73
N PHE A 138 -3.75 -0.24 9.78
CA PHE A 138 -3.35 -1.52 9.19
C PHE A 138 -4.08 -2.71 9.81
N LEU A 139 -4.23 -2.72 11.14
CA LEU A 139 -4.96 -3.78 11.82
C LEU A 139 -6.44 -3.80 11.42
N LEU A 140 -7.09 -2.63 11.34
CA LEU A 140 -8.47 -2.49 10.88
C LEU A 140 -8.65 -3.03 9.46
N MET A 141 -7.70 -2.71 8.56
CA MET A 141 -7.66 -3.30 7.23
C MET A 141 -7.66 -4.83 7.30
N LEU A 142 -6.79 -5.45 8.10
CA LEU A 142 -6.74 -6.91 8.22
C LEU A 142 -8.00 -7.52 8.86
N VAL A 143 -8.59 -6.85 9.85
CA VAL A 143 -9.83 -7.28 10.51
C VAL A 143 -11.00 -7.29 9.54
N CYS A 144 -11.05 -6.35 8.58
CA CYS A 144 -12.10 -6.31 7.56
C CYS A 144 -12.15 -7.57 6.69
N LEU A 145 -11.02 -8.27 6.50
CA LEU A 145 -11.00 -9.55 5.77
C LEU A 145 -11.59 -10.71 6.57
N GLY A 146 -11.56 -10.64 7.89
CA GLY A 146 -12.07 -11.70 8.77
C GLY A 146 -13.58 -11.62 9.01
N LEU A 147 -14.23 -10.51 8.64
CA LEU A 147 -15.63 -10.25 8.93
C LEU A 147 -16.45 -10.14 7.63
N PRO A 148 -17.49 -10.97 7.43
CA PRO A 148 -18.19 -11.09 6.14
C PRO A 148 -18.90 -9.80 5.69
N PHE A 149 -19.24 -8.89 6.60
CA PHE A 149 -19.92 -7.63 6.29
C PHE A 149 -18.96 -6.44 6.09
N LEU A 150 -17.65 -6.63 6.32
CA LEU A 150 -16.65 -5.56 6.23
C LEU A 150 -15.69 -5.74 5.05
N GLY A 151 -15.90 -6.75 4.21
CA GLY A 151 -15.06 -7.02 3.04
C GLY A 151 -14.86 -5.79 2.16
N ASP A 152 -15.93 -5.05 1.88
CA ASP A 152 -15.88 -3.84 1.03
C ASP A 152 -15.06 -2.69 1.66
N PHE A 153 -14.99 -2.66 2.99
CA PHE A 153 -14.20 -1.68 3.75
C PHE A 153 -12.71 -2.03 3.81
N PHE A 154 -12.31 -3.24 3.41
CA PHE A 154 -10.90 -3.59 3.28
C PHE A 154 -10.16 -2.61 2.36
N ALA A 155 -10.71 -2.36 1.17
CA ALA A 155 -10.13 -1.44 0.21
C ALA A 155 -10.04 -0.01 0.78
N PHE A 156 -11.07 0.42 1.51
CA PHE A 156 -11.07 1.72 2.19
C PHE A 156 -9.92 1.85 3.18
N PHE A 157 -9.81 0.93 4.14
CA PHE A 157 -8.75 1.01 5.15
C PHE A 157 -7.37 0.82 4.54
N TRP A 158 -7.23 -0.03 3.52
CA TRP A 158 -5.98 -0.16 2.78
C TRP A 158 -5.57 1.16 2.14
N GLY A 159 -6.50 1.82 1.43
CA GLY A 159 -6.25 3.13 0.87
C GLY A 159 -5.91 4.18 1.94
N LEU A 160 -6.63 4.17 3.07
CA LEU A 160 -6.40 5.08 4.18
C LEU A 160 -4.98 4.95 4.76
N THR A 161 -4.41 3.74 4.85
CA THR A 161 -3.01 3.59 5.28
C THR A 161 -2.03 4.31 4.35
N TYR A 162 -2.23 4.21 3.03
CA TYR A 162 -1.40 4.88 2.03
C TYR A 162 -1.62 6.39 2.01
N VAL A 163 -2.84 6.87 2.24
CA VAL A 163 -3.15 8.29 2.42
C VAL A 163 -2.37 8.87 3.60
N LEU A 164 -2.50 8.24 4.77
CA LEU A 164 -1.90 8.75 6.01
C LEU A 164 -0.36 8.74 5.95
N MET A 165 0.21 7.62 5.53
CA MET A 165 1.67 7.50 5.40
C MET A 165 2.20 8.38 4.28
N GLY A 166 1.55 8.38 3.11
CA GLY A 166 1.94 9.20 1.96
C GLY A 166 1.89 10.70 2.28
N TYR A 167 0.83 11.16 2.96
CA TYR A 167 0.72 12.54 3.43
C TYR A 167 1.83 12.92 4.39
N SER A 168 2.13 12.06 5.38
CA SER A 168 3.23 12.28 6.32
C SER A 168 4.59 12.33 5.63
N ILE A 169 4.83 11.46 4.64
CA ILE A 169 6.08 11.46 3.87
C ILE A 169 6.21 12.73 3.03
N PHE A 170 5.14 13.12 2.33
CA PHE A 170 5.15 14.28 1.44
C PHE A 170 5.33 15.59 2.21
N THR A 171 4.59 15.77 3.30
CA THR A 171 4.60 17.01 4.09
C THR A 171 5.67 17.05 5.18
N GLY A 172 6.26 15.89 5.53
CA GLY A 172 7.13 15.72 6.69
C GLY A 172 6.38 15.81 8.03
N LYS A 173 5.05 16.00 8.04
CA LYS A 173 4.27 16.14 9.27
C LYS A 173 4.00 14.79 9.93
N GLY A 174 4.18 14.74 11.25
CA GLY A 174 3.93 13.54 12.05
C GLY A 174 5.02 12.46 11.93
N ILE A 175 6.09 12.72 11.17
CA ILE A 175 7.27 11.86 11.15
C ILE A 175 8.17 12.24 12.31
N SER A 176 8.40 11.29 13.22
CA SER A 176 9.36 11.42 14.29
C SER A 176 10.75 11.23 13.70
N VAL A 177 11.40 12.33 13.30
CA VAL A 177 12.82 12.29 12.92
C VAL A 177 13.57 11.91 14.19
N VAL A 178 14.07 10.67 14.27
CA VAL A 178 15.14 10.35 15.22
C VAL A 178 16.30 11.25 14.81
N THR A 179 16.47 12.33 15.56
CA THR A 179 17.47 13.38 15.34
C THR A 179 18.82 12.70 15.17
N VAL A 180 19.36 12.74 13.95
CA VAL A 180 20.78 12.47 13.75
C VAL A 180 21.48 13.58 14.51
N LYS A 181 22.17 13.23 15.60
CA LYS A 181 23.13 14.12 16.24
C LYS A 181 24.01 14.70 15.15
N LYS A 182 23.96 16.03 14.99
CA LYS A 182 24.70 16.80 13.99
C LYS A 182 26.17 17.02 14.41
N GLU A 183 26.71 16.11 15.22
CA GLU A 183 28.08 16.13 15.73
C GLU A 183 28.78 14.91 15.13
N GLU A 184 30.01 15.06 14.64
CA GLU A 184 30.81 14.07 13.86
C GLU A 184 30.70 14.14 12.33
N ILE A 185 30.69 15.35 11.75
CA ILE A 185 31.46 15.60 10.51
C ILE A 185 32.21 16.92 10.68
N SER A 186 33.27 16.88 11.47
CA SER A 186 34.38 17.85 11.41
C SER A 186 35.66 17.03 11.33
N LEU A 187 36.07 16.73 10.11
CA LEU A 187 37.44 16.35 9.75
C LEU A 187 37.82 17.19 8.53
#